data_AF-A0A7C3X3Q3-F1
#
_entry.id   AF-A0A7C3X3Q3-F1
#
_cell.length_a   1.000
_cell.length_b   1.000
_cell.length_c   1.000
_cell.angle_alpha   90.00
_cell.angle_beta   90.00
_cell.angle_gamma   90.00
#
_symmetry.space_group_name_H-M   'P 1'
#
loop_
_entity.id
_entity.type
_entity.pdbx_description
1 polymer ?
#
loop_
_entity_poly.entity_id
_entity_poly.type
_entity_poly.pdbx_seq_one_letter_code
_entity_poly.pdbx_strand_id
1 'polypeptide(L)'
;MPGDDKCSLCGFPRSIRQKLVWAADGGLYLPARRSERLIMLEQEEISTLLAEGTRLRGEELLPTLRERRREFSREQVASQVRGLRRFLLRHRPMVKGAIKAAFGEASYYGCGNISVTRLHPGKEMELKARHPYHPHLLAGDMWGFWEGLFGVEALLFLNRVSEGEWSIVVKTVGKAKSRLAGERPPRRPERGGWLSGRCCAGLGG
;
A
#
# COMPACT_ATOMS: atom_id res chain seq x y z
N MET A 1 -4.34 7.83 16.45
CA MET A 1 -3.48 8.94 16.01
C MET A 1 -3.81 10.13 16.90
N PRO A 2 -2.81 10.93 17.33
CA PRO A 2 -3.09 12.23 17.94
C PRO A 2 -3.93 13.06 16.96
N GLY A 3 -4.88 13.86 17.45
CA GLY A 3 -5.82 14.64 16.63
C GLY A 3 -5.18 15.71 15.73
N ASP A 4 -3.85 15.86 15.78
CA ASP A 4 -3.14 17.04 15.29
C ASP A 4 -2.32 16.82 14.00
N ASP A 5 -2.41 15.67 13.33
CA ASP A 5 -1.73 15.46 12.03
C ASP A 5 -2.49 16.12 10.86
N LYS A 6 -2.95 17.35 11.04
CA LYS A 6 -3.57 18.17 10.01
C LYS A 6 -2.88 19.51 9.92
N CYS A 7 -2.77 20.05 8.71
CA CYS A 7 -2.40 21.44 8.50
C CYS A 7 -3.49 22.33 9.11
N SER A 8 -3.13 23.31 9.94
CA SER A 8 -4.11 24.24 10.52
C SER A 8 -4.76 25.15 9.48
N LEU A 9 -4.12 25.35 8.32
CA LEU A 9 -4.62 26.20 7.26
C LEU A 9 -5.58 25.47 6.31
N CYS A 10 -5.21 24.27 5.85
CA CYS A 10 -5.96 23.56 4.80
C CYS A 10 -6.50 22.18 5.23
N GLY A 11 -6.24 21.74 6.46
CA GLY A 11 -6.67 20.43 6.95
C GLY A 11 -5.91 19.22 6.35
N PHE A 12 -5.03 19.43 5.36
CA PHE A 12 -4.29 18.35 4.71
C PHE A 12 -3.32 17.66 5.68
N PRO A 13 -3.20 16.32 5.67
CA PRO A 13 -2.32 15.61 6.59
C PRO A 13 -0.84 15.95 6.40
N ARG A 14 -0.16 16.35 7.47
CA ARG A 14 1.26 16.77 7.40
C ARG A 14 2.16 15.59 7.05
N SER A 15 1.83 14.41 7.55
CA SER A 15 2.53 13.16 7.24
C SER A 15 2.58 12.85 5.74
N ILE A 16 1.49 13.10 4.99
CA ILE A 16 1.46 12.91 3.53
C ILE A 16 2.34 13.95 2.85
N ARG A 17 2.24 15.23 3.25
CA ARG A 17 3.04 16.31 2.66
C ARG A 17 4.54 16.02 2.73
N GLN A 18 5.01 15.42 3.83
CA GLN A 18 6.43 15.04 3.98
C GLN A 18 6.84 13.86 3.08
N LYS A 19 5.88 13.09 2.58
CA LYS A 19 6.08 11.88 1.77
C LYS A 19 5.79 12.10 0.29
N LEU A 20 5.30 13.26 -0.12
CA LEU A 20 5.04 13.59 -1.50
C LEU A 20 5.91 14.77 -1.96
N VAL A 21 6.57 14.60 -3.09
CA VAL A 21 7.38 15.63 -3.75
C VAL A 21 6.78 15.91 -5.11
N TRP A 22 6.36 17.15 -5.32
CA TRP A 22 6.06 17.69 -6.63
C TRP A 22 7.38 18.14 -7.27
N ALA A 23 7.75 17.54 -8.38
CA ALA A 23 8.94 17.92 -9.13
C ALA A 23 8.60 18.98 -10.19
N ALA A 24 9.63 19.66 -10.69
CA ALA A 24 9.47 20.74 -11.67
C ALA A 24 8.94 20.25 -13.04
N ASP A 25 9.02 18.95 -13.32
CA ASP A 25 8.45 18.32 -14.51
C ASP A 25 6.94 18.00 -14.36
N GLY A 26 6.31 18.47 -13.29
CA GLY A 26 4.91 18.19 -12.97
C GLY A 26 4.66 16.76 -12.47
N GLY A 27 5.72 15.98 -12.21
CA GLY A 27 5.61 14.65 -11.63
C GLY A 27 5.43 14.69 -10.11
N LEU A 28 4.66 13.73 -9.59
CA LEU A 28 4.51 13.47 -8.17
C LEU A 28 5.36 12.24 -7.79
N TYR A 29 6.13 12.32 -6.71
CA TYR A 29 7.06 11.26 -6.31
C TYR A 29 7.06 11.03 -4.81
N LEU A 30 7.43 9.80 -4.41
CA LEU A 30 7.82 9.52 -3.02
C LEU A 30 9.31 9.85 -2.82
N PRO A 31 9.73 10.59 -1.78
CA PRO A 31 11.14 10.87 -1.49
C PRO A 31 11.99 9.60 -1.39
N ALA A 32 11.43 8.54 -0.78
CA ALA A 32 12.10 7.26 -0.64
C ALA A 32 12.25 6.51 -1.99
N ARG A 33 11.47 6.89 -3.01
CA ARG A 33 11.37 6.17 -4.29
C ARG A 33 11.27 7.13 -5.47
N ARG A 34 12.20 8.07 -5.59
CA ARG A 34 12.13 9.17 -6.58
C ARG A 34 12.06 8.77 -8.07
N SER A 35 12.06 7.49 -8.48
CA SER A 35 11.73 7.14 -9.90
C SER A 35 10.37 6.50 -10.06
N GLU A 36 9.67 6.23 -8.98
CA GLU A 36 8.29 5.81 -9.06
C GLU A 36 7.50 7.11 -9.12
N ARG A 37 7.03 7.43 -10.33
CA ARG A 37 6.07 8.51 -10.52
C ARG A 37 4.74 8.01 -9.98
N LEU A 38 4.14 8.81 -9.12
CA LEU A 38 2.80 8.61 -8.64
C LEU A 38 1.84 9.26 -9.63
N ILE A 39 0.74 8.56 -9.89
CA ILE A 39 -0.45 9.11 -10.52
C ILE A 39 -1.57 9.05 -9.50
N MET A 40 -2.41 10.07 -9.48
CA MET A 40 -3.64 10.08 -8.70
C MET A 40 -4.77 9.80 -9.67
N LEU A 41 -5.59 8.82 -9.34
CA LEU A 41 -6.77 8.43 -10.10
C LEU A 41 -7.97 8.53 -9.17
N GLU A 42 -9.10 8.98 -9.72
CA GLU A 42 -10.36 8.97 -9.00
C GLU A 42 -10.90 7.54 -8.88
N GLN A 43 -11.71 7.29 -7.85
CA GLN A 43 -12.26 5.96 -7.60
C GLN A 43 -13.15 5.50 -8.76
N GLU A 44 -13.88 6.44 -9.35
CA GLU A 44 -14.78 6.26 -10.48
C GLU A 44 -14.01 5.86 -11.74
N GLU A 45 -12.83 6.46 -11.98
CA GLU A 45 -11.96 6.13 -13.09
C GLU A 45 -11.43 4.70 -12.97
N ILE A 46 -10.95 4.31 -11.79
CA ILE A 46 -10.49 2.94 -11.51
C ILE A 46 -11.63 1.95 -11.72
N SER A 47 -12.81 2.26 -11.18
CA SER A 47 -13.99 1.40 -11.28
C SER A 47 -14.43 1.22 -12.74
N THR A 48 -14.45 2.30 -13.51
CA THR A 48 -14.80 2.28 -14.94
C THR A 48 -13.80 1.47 -15.74
N LEU A 49 -12.50 1.67 -15.52
CA LEU A 49 -11.44 0.92 -16.19
C LEU A 49 -11.53 -0.58 -15.91
N LEU A 50 -11.84 -0.96 -14.68
CA LEU A 50 -12.00 -2.38 -14.31
C LEU A 50 -13.31 -2.98 -14.82
N ALA A 51 -14.39 -2.20 -14.87
CA ALA A 51 -15.65 -2.64 -15.46
C ALA A 51 -15.49 -2.91 -16.96
N GLU A 52 -14.87 -1.99 -17.70
CA GLU A 52 -14.56 -2.17 -19.12
C GLU A 52 -13.57 -3.32 -19.35
N GLY A 53 -12.53 -3.42 -18.51
CA GLY A 53 -11.59 -4.54 -18.57
C GLY A 53 -12.29 -5.88 -18.38
N THR A 54 -13.19 -5.98 -17.40
CA THR A 54 -13.98 -7.20 -17.13
C THR A 54 -14.94 -7.50 -18.27
N ARG A 55 -15.58 -6.48 -18.84
CA ARG A 55 -16.43 -6.63 -20.04
C ARG A 55 -15.67 -7.22 -21.23
N LEU A 56 -14.42 -6.81 -21.43
CA LEU A 56 -13.59 -7.23 -22.57
C LEU A 56 -12.84 -8.55 -22.34
N ARG A 57 -12.46 -8.87 -21.11
CA ARG A 57 -11.58 -10.02 -20.76
C ARG A 57 -12.27 -11.08 -19.91
N GLY A 58 -13.50 -10.84 -19.47
CA GLY A 58 -14.26 -11.70 -18.58
C GLY A 58 -13.90 -11.51 -17.10
N GLU A 59 -14.67 -12.21 -16.25
CA GLU A 59 -14.58 -12.17 -14.78
C GLU A 59 -13.22 -12.65 -14.23
N GLU A 60 -12.44 -13.40 -15.03
CA GLU A 60 -11.10 -13.87 -14.67
C GLU A 60 -10.06 -12.73 -14.55
N LEU A 61 -10.37 -11.54 -15.07
CA LEU A 61 -9.52 -10.37 -14.92
C LEU A 61 -9.31 -9.98 -13.45
N LEU A 62 -10.38 -9.97 -12.64
CA LEU A 62 -10.30 -9.51 -11.26
C LEU A 62 -9.43 -10.42 -10.37
N PRO A 63 -9.57 -11.77 -10.40
CA PRO A 63 -8.62 -12.67 -9.76
C PRO A 63 -7.17 -12.47 -10.23
N THR A 64 -6.96 -12.29 -11.53
CA THR A 64 -5.63 -12.08 -12.11
C THR A 64 -4.99 -10.79 -11.58
N LEU A 65 -5.72 -9.68 -11.62
CA LEU A 65 -5.23 -8.39 -11.11
C LEU A 65 -4.95 -8.44 -9.61
N ARG A 66 -5.81 -9.13 -8.84
CA ARG A 66 -5.60 -9.35 -7.41
C ARG A 66 -4.29 -10.09 -7.13
N GLU A 67 -4.00 -11.14 -7.90
CA GLU A 67 -2.73 -11.88 -7.78
C GLU A 67 -1.53 -11.00 -8.16
N ARG A 68 -1.62 -10.22 -9.23
CA ARG A 68 -0.56 -9.27 -9.62
C ARG A 68 -0.31 -8.21 -8.55
N ARG A 69 -1.36 -7.67 -7.94
CA ARG A 69 -1.25 -6.73 -6.80
C ARG A 69 -0.62 -7.38 -5.58
N ARG A 70 -0.98 -8.63 -5.28
CA ARG A 70 -0.34 -9.44 -4.22
C ARG A 70 1.16 -9.58 -4.47
N GLU A 71 1.57 -9.98 -5.68
CA GLU A 71 3.00 -10.11 -6.03
C GLU A 71 3.75 -8.80 -5.83
N PHE A 72 3.23 -7.72 -6.41
CA PHE A 72 3.82 -6.38 -6.29
C PHE A 72 3.94 -5.94 -4.83
N SER A 73 2.85 -5.96 -4.07
CA SER A 73 2.84 -5.51 -2.68
C SER A 73 3.71 -6.39 -1.78
N ARG A 74 3.79 -7.70 -2.04
CA ARG A 74 4.69 -8.62 -1.35
C ARG A 74 6.15 -8.24 -1.53
N GLU A 75 6.58 -8.00 -2.76
CA GLU A 75 7.96 -7.63 -3.07
C GLU A 75 8.33 -6.28 -2.45
N GLN A 76 7.42 -5.32 -2.56
CA GLN A 76 7.61 -3.98 -2.01
C GLN A 76 7.79 -4.01 -0.50
N VAL A 77 6.91 -4.70 0.23
CA VAL A 77 7.01 -4.81 1.68
C VAL A 77 8.24 -5.64 2.08
N ALA A 78 8.51 -6.76 1.41
CA ALA A 78 9.68 -7.59 1.69
C ALA A 78 10.99 -6.81 1.54
N SER A 79 11.09 -5.93 0.54
CA SER A 79 12.27 -5.08 0.32
C SER A 79 12.46 -4.06 1.45
N GLN A 80 11.37 -3.45 1.95
CA GLN A 80 11.40 -2.44 3.00
C GLN A 80 11.76 -3.02 4.38
N VAL A 81 11.31 -4.25 4.66
CA VAL A 81 11.60 -4.92 5.93
C VAL A 81 12.88 -5.76 5.88
N ARG A 82 13.62 -5.73 4.77
CA ARG A 82 14.89 -6.46 4.65
C ARG A 82 15.87 -5.96 5.71
N GLY A 83 16.48 -6.88 6.46
CA GLY A 83 17.35 -6.57 7.60
C GLY A 83 16.62 -6.30 8.92
N LEU A 84 15.47 -5.63 8.89
CA LEU A 84 14.66 -5.36 10.09
C LEU A 84 13.68 -6.48 10.45
N ARG A 85 13.38 -7.39 9.51
CA ARG A 85 12.38 -8.45 9.69
C ARG A 85 12.63 -9.27 10.96
N ARG A 86 13.87 -9.73 11.22
CA ARG A 86 14.18 -10.55 12.41
C ARG A 86 13.92 -9.77 13.70
N PHE A 87 14.26 -8.48 13.72
CA PHE A 87 14.04 -7.61 14.87
C PHE A 87 12.55 -7.37 15.12
N LEU A 88 11.80 -7.02 14.07
CA LEU A 88 10.35 -6.81 14.13
C LEU A 88 9.64 -8.07 14.61
N LEU A 89 9.92 -9.23 14.00
CA LEU A 89 9.25 -10.48 14.37
C LEU A 89 9.54 -10.94 15.81
N ARG A 90 10.67 -10.53 16.39
CA ARG A 90 10.99 -10.80 17.81
C ARG A 90 10.13 -9.98 18.76
N HIS A 91 9.69 -8.80 18.34
CA HIS A 91 8.92 -7.86 19.16
C HIS A 91 7.47 -7.78 18.69
N ARG A 92 6.68 -8.82 18.99
CA ARG A 92 5.25 -8.92 18.64
C ARG A 92 4.41 -7.66 18.91
N PRO A 93 4.50 -6.97 20.07
CA PRO A 93 3.69 -5.76 20.29
C PRO A 93 4.06 -4.64 19.33
N MET A 94 5.34 -4.48 19.00
CA MET A 94 5.82 -3.48 18.04
C MET A 94 5.27 -3.76 16.63
N VAL A 95 5.23 -5.02 16.20
CA VAL A 95 4.65 -5.41 14.89
C VAL A 95 3.17 -5.04 14.81
N LYS A 96 2.38 -5.29 15.87
CA LYS A 96 0.97 -4.90 15.88
C LYS A 96 0.80 -3.38 15.75
N GLY A 97 1.63 -2.60 16.44
CA GLY A 97 1.65 -1.14 16.32
C GLY A 97 2.00 -0.68 14.91
N ALA A 98 3.07 -1.26 14.32
CA ALA A 98 3.51 -0.94 12.97
C ALA A 98 2.46 -1.26 11.91
N ILE A 99 1.78 -2.42 12.01
CA ILE A 99 0.69 -2.79 11.08
C ILE A 99 -0.46 -1.79 11.17
N LYS A 100 -0.91 -1.46 12.38
CA LYS A 100 -1.98 -0.47 12.57
C LYS A 100 -1.60 0.91 12.03
N ALA A 101 -0.36 1.34 12.26
CA ALA A 101 0.15 2.60 11.73
C ALA A 101 0.20 2.58 10.19
N ALA A 102 0.67 1.49 9.59
CA ALA A 102 0.74 1.33 8.14
C ALA A 102 -0.66 1.38 7.49
N PHE A 103 -1.69 0.78 8.08
CA PHE A 103 -3.05 0.86 7.54
C PHE A 103 -3.74 2.20 7.79
N GLY A 104 -3.44 2.85 8.92
CA GLY A 104 -3.81 4.24 9.13
C GLY A 104 -3.22 5.13 8.03
N GLU A 105 -1.96 4.89 7.66
CA GLU A 105 -1.32 5.61 6.56
C GLU A 105 -1.90 5.24 5.20
N ALA A 106 -2.18 3.97 4.93
CA ALA A 106 -2.77 3.53 3.67
C ALA A 106 -4.10 4.23 3.37
N SER A 107 -4.89 4.54 4.41
CA SER A 107 -6.15 5.26 4.28
C SER A 107 -5.97 6.64 3.64
N TYR A 108 -4.82 7.28 3.86
CA TYR A 108 -4.47 8.57 3.24
C TYR A 108 -4.10 8.49 1.77
N TYR A 109 -3.69 7.31 1.29
CA TYR A 109 -3.40 7.06 -0.13
C TYR A 109 -4.62 6.56 -0.90
N GLY A 110 -5.84 6.77 -0.35
CA GLY A 110 -7.08 6.37 -1.00
C GLY A 110 -7.43 4.89 -0.83
N CYS A 111 -6.79 4.15 0.08
CA CYS A 111 -7.10 2.73 0.30
C CYS A 111 -8.46 2.47 1.00
N GLY A 112 -9.26 3.51 1.22
CA GLY A 112 -10.46 3.47 2.06
C GLY A 112 -10.14 3.49 3.56
N ASN A 113 -11.17 3.49 4.40
CA ASN A 113 -10.98 3.38 5.85
C ASN A 113 -10.77 1.92 6.23
N ILE A 114 -9.53 1.58 6.61
CA ILE A 114 -9.14 0.22 6.97
C ILE A 114 -9.06 0.10 8.49
N SER A 115 -9.82 -0.83 9.05
CA SER A 115 -9.79 -1.16 10.46
C SER A 115 -9.40 -2.63 10.67
N VAL A 116 -8.46 -2.88 11.58
CA VAL A 116 -8.02 -4.24 11.91
C VAL A 116 -8.92 -4.79 13.02
N THR A 117 -9.77 -5.76 12.69
CA THR A 117 -10.68 -6.38 13.67
C THR A 117 -9.98 -7.50 14.44
N ARG A 118 -9.14 -8.28 13.76
CA ARG A 118 -8.39 -9.40 14.37
C ARG A 118 -6.97 -9.45 13.84
N LEU A 119 -5.99 -9.64 14.73
CA LEU A 119 -4.58 -9.68 14.36
C LEU A 119 -3.76 -10.64 15.21
N HIS A 120 -3.36 -11.75 14.59
CA HIS A 120 -2.39 -12.71 15.12
C HIS A 120 -1.16 -12.73 14.21
N PRO A 121 -0.10 -11.96 14.55
CA PRO A 121 1.08 -11.79 13.70
C PRO A 121 1.64 -13.11 13.16
N GLY A 122 1.76 -13.21 11.84
CA GLY A 122 2.27 -14.40 11.14
C GLY A 122 1.30 -15.58 11.03
N LYS A 123 0.12 -15.53 11.69
CA LYS A 123 -0.91 -16.58 11.59
C LYS A 123 -2.13 -16.12 10.80
N GLU A 124 -2.74 -15.00 11.19
CA GLU A 124 -3.94 -14.48 10.53
C GLU A 124 -4.15 -12.99 10.79
N MET A 125 -4.86 -12.36 9.87
CA MET A 125 -5.31 -10.98 9.96
C MET A 125 -6.71 -10.87 9.37
N GLU A 126 -7.58 -10.14 10.05
CA GLU A 126 -8.90 -9.76 9.57
C GLU A 126 -9.02 -8.23 9.57
N LEU A 127 -9.49 -7.72 8.45
CA LEU A 127 -9.66 -6.30 8.20
C LEU A 127 -11.09 -6.03 7.78
N LYS A 128 -11.64 -4.90 8.22
CA LYS A 128 -12.82 -4.28 7.62
C LYS A 128 -12.39 -3.05 6.86
N ALA A 129 -12.74 -2.99 5.59
CA ALA A 129 -12.48 -1.87 4.70
C ALA A 129 -13.81 -1.19 4.34
N ARG A 130 -13.91 0.11 4.58
CA ARG A 130 -15.04 0.94 4.16
C ARG A 130 -14.63 1.86 3.03
N HIS A 131 -15.43 1.86 1.97
CA HIS A 131 -15.20 2.59 0.72
C HIS A 131 -13.76 2.39 0.19
N PRO A 132 -13.32 1.13 -0.05
CA PRO A 132 -12.02 0.90 -0.68
C PRO A 132 -12.04 1.39 -2.13
N TYR A 133 -10.91 1.93 -2.63
CA TYR A 133 -10.79 2.36 -4.04
C TYR A 133 -11.22 1.28 -5.04
N HIS A 134 -10.85 0.02 -4.76
CA HIS A 134 -11.45 -1.15 -5.38
C HIS A 134 -11.20 -2.38 -4.48
N PRO A 135 -12.25 -3.16 -4.13
CA PRO A 135 -12.13 -4.22 -3.12
C PRO A 135 -11.15 -5.34 -3.51
N HIS A 136 -11.12 -5.75 -4.78
CA HIS A 136 -10.20 -6.80 -5.23
C HIS A 136 -8.73 -6.34 -5.25
N LEU A 137 -8.47 -5.08 -5.60
CA LEU A 137 -7.11 -4.55 -5.65
C LEU A 137 -6.57 -4.36 -4.23
N LEU A 138 -7.39 -3.79 -3.33
CA LEU A 138 -7.04 -3.67 -1.92
C LEU A 138 -6.80 -5.04 -1.28
N ALA A 139 -7.63 -6.03 -1.58
CA ALA A 139 -7.44 -7.38 -1.05
C ALA A 139 -6.12 -8.00 -1.52
N GLY A 140 -5.72 -7.77 -2.78
CA GLY A 140 -4.40 -8.13 -3.30
C GLY A 140 -3.28 -7.43 -2.52
N ASP A 141 -3.40 -6.13 -2.26
CA ASP A 141 -2.42 -5.38 -1.48
C ASP A 141 -2.28 -5.89 -0.05
N MET A 142 -3.38 -6.17 0.64
CA MET A 142 -3.37 -6.67 2.02
C MET A 142 -2.79 -8.09 2.09
N TRP A 143 -3.09 -8.92 1.10
CA TRP A 143 -2.52 -10.25 0.96
C TRP A 143 -1.00 -10.18 0.74
N GLY A 144 -0.56 -9.38 -0.25
CA GLY A 144 0.84 -9.17 -0.55
C GLY A 144 1.60 -8.58 0.64
N PHE A 145 1.02 -7.57 1.30
CA PHE A 145 1.58 -6.97 2.51
C PHE A 145 1.84 -8.01 3.61
N TRP A 146 0.87 -8.90 3.86
CA TRP A 146 1.01 -9.94 4.87
C TRP A 146 2.16 -10.91 4.55
N GLU A 147 2.19 -11.43 3.33
CA GLU A 147 3.25 -12.33 2.88
C GLU A 147 4.63 -11.64 2.88
N GLY A 148 4.67 -10.39 2.43
CA GLY A 148 5.88 -9.57 2.37
C GLY A 148 6.41 -9.20 3.75
N LEU A 149 5.54 -9.00 4.74
CA LEU A 149 5.94 -8.68 6.11
C LEU A 149 6.47 -9.92 6.83
N PHE A 150 5.71 -11.02 6.78
CA PHE A 150 6.00 -12.23 7.58
C PHE A 150 6.85 -13.27 6.86
N GLY A 151 7.01 -13.20 5.53
CA GLY A 151 7.73 -14.22 4.76
C GLY A 151 7.00 -15.56 4.73
N VAL A 152 5.68 -15.50 4.57
CA VAL A 152 4.77 -16.65 4.61
C VAL A 152 3.98 -16.75 3.30
N GLU A 153 3.39 -17.92 3.08
CA GLU A 153 2.32 -18.10 2.10
C GLU A 153 0.98 -18.02 2.84
N ALA A 154 0.01 -17.34 2.25
CA ALA A 154 -1.30 -17.15 2.83
C ALA A 154 -2.44 -17.40 1.85
N LEU A 155 -3.62 -17.67 2.39
CA LEU A 155 -4.90 -17.66 1.69
C LEU A 155 -5.65 -16.37 1.99
N LEU A 156 -6.43 -15.92 1.02
CA LEU A 156 -7.22 -14.71 1.07
C LEU A 156 -8.71 -15.06 0.96
N PHE A 157 -9.51 -14.51 1.86
CA PHE A 157 -10.98 -14.53 1.79
C PHE A 157 -11.47 -13.09 1.73
N LEU A 158 -12.32 -12.80 0.75
CA LEU A 158 -12.90 -11.48 0.53
C LEU A 158 -14.42 -11.63 0.55
N ASN A 159 -15.08 -10.96 1.48
CA ASN A 159 -16.54 -11.01 1.63
C ASN A 159 -17.09 -9.59 1.66
N ARG A 160 -18.18 -9.34 0.93
CA ARG A 160 -18.93 -8.10 1.06
C ARG A 160 -19.79 -8.19 2.32
N VAL A 161 -19.68 -7.21 3.20
CA VAL A 161 -20.45 -7.15 4.46
C VAL A 161 -21.72 -6.33 4.25
N SER A 162 -21.60 -5.19 3.59
CA SER A 162 -22.71 -4.31 3.21
C SER A 162 -22.33 -3.51 1.96
N GLU A 163 -23.13 -2.53 1.58
CA GLU A 163 -22.74 -1.57 0.56
C GLU A 163 -21.53 -0.74 1.04
N GLY A 164 -20.48 -0.72 0.22
CA GLY A 164 -19.22 -0.04 0.54
C GLY A 164 -18.35 -0.70 1.62
N GLU A 165 -18.82 -1.71 2.36
CA GLU A 165 -18.05 -2.38 3.41
C GLU A 165 -17.65 -3.82 3.03
N TRP A 166 -16.37 -4.13 3.23
CA TRP A 166 -15.75 -5.41 2.89
C TRP A 166 -14.96 -5.98 4.07
N SER A 167 -15.05 -7.31 4.25
CA SER A 167 -14.20 -8.06 5.16
C SER A 167 -13.12 -8.79 4.37
N ILE A 168 -11.87 -8.58 4.76
CA ILE A 168 -10.68 -9.18 4.16
C ILE A 168 -10.00 -10.02 5.24
N VAL A 169 -9.95 -11.34 5.04
CA VAL A 169 -9.27 -12.27 5.94
C VAL A 169 -8.07 -12.87 5.22
N VAL A 170 -6.88 -12.75 5.82
CA VAL A 170 -5.65 -13.36 5.35
C VAL A 170 -5.21 -14.41 6.37
N LYS A 171 -5.07 -15.67 5.95
CA LYS A 171 -4.65 -16.79 6.81
C LYS A 171 -3.37 -17.41 6.28
N THR A 172 -2.33 -17.49 7.11
CA THR A 172 -1.08 -18.17 6.77
C THR A 172 -1.32 -19.67 6.62
N VAL A 173 -0.83 -20.25 5.52
CA VAL A 173 -0.87 -21.69 5.26
C VAL A 173 0.50 -22.36 5.35
N GLY A 174 1.58 -21.60 5.19
CA GLY A 174 2.92 -22.16 5.21
C GLY A 174 4.02 -21.11 5.28
N LYS A 175 5.25 -21.56 5.41
CA LYS A 175 6.42 -20.71 5.18
C LYS A 175 6.58 -20.52 3.68
N ALA A 176 6.85 -19.29 3.24
CA ALA A 176 7.13 -19.05 1.85
C ALA A 176 8.34 -19.88 1.45
N LYS A 177 8.20 -20.70 0.41
CA LYS A 177 9.39 -21.28 -0.22
C LYS A 177 10.24 -20.12 -0.67
N SER A 178 11.48 -20.09 -0.22
CA SER A 178 12.46 -19.10 -0.60
C SER A 178 12.65 -19.19 -2.13
N ARG A 179 11.87 -18.41 -2.90
CA ARG A 179 12.16 -18.12 -4.30
C ARG A 179 13.41 -17.25 -4.30
N LEU A 180 14.56 -17.90 -4.12
CA LEU A 180 15.87 -17.28 -4.24
C LEU A 180 16.07 -16.92 -5.70
N ALA A 181 16.28 -15.63 -5.93
CA ALA A 181 17.08 -15.04 -7.01
C ALA A 181 16.63 -15.30 -8.46
N GLY A 182 16.08 -14.25 -9.08
CA GLY A 182 15.92 -14.13 -10.52
C GLY A 182 14.62 -13.36 -10.78
N GLU A 183 14.61 -12.07 -11.07
CA GLU A 183 15.59 -11.20 -11.69
C GLU A 183 15.81 -9.95 -10.83
N ARG A 184 16.94 -9.28 -11.00
CA ARG A 184 17.03 -7.90 -10.48
C ARG A 184 16.00 -7.08 -11.25
N PRO A 185 15.15 -6.27 -10.59
CA PRO A 185 14.27 -5.35 -11.31
C PRO A 185 15.13 -4.53 -12.28
N PRO A 186 14.61 -4.19 -13.47
CA PRO A 186 15.35 -3.50 -14.52
C PRO A 186 16.10 -2.30 -13.94
N ARG A 187 17.37 -2.15 -14.33
CA ARG A 187 18.20 -1.02 -13.87
C ARG A 187 17.48 0.28 -14.21
N ARG A 188 17.20 1.06 -13.16
CA ARG A 188 16.58 2.38 -13.26
C ARG A 188 17.41 3.29 -14.19
N PRO A 189 16.80 4.08 -15.08
CA PRO A 189 17.51 5.05 -15.89
C PRO A 189 18.25 6.09 -15.03
N GLU A 190 19.44 6.50 -15.48
CA GLU A 190 20.25 7.49 -14.78
C GLU A 190 19.54 8.85 -14.71
N ARG A 191 19.60 9.49 -13.54
CA ARG A 191 18.96 10.79 -13.33
C ARG A 191 19.91 11.90 -13.77
N GLY A 192 19.47 12.77 -14.68
CA GLY A 192 20.08 14.09 -14.83
C GLY A 192 20.00 14.87 -13.51
N GLY A 193 21.05 15.60 -13.16
CA GLY A 193 21.19 16.28 -11.87
C GLY A 193 20.02 17.23 -11.57
N TRP A 194 19.24 16.92 -10.54
CA TRP A 194 18.15 17.78 -10.05
C TRP A 194 18.69 18.79 -9.04
N LEU A 195 18.58 20.07 -9.38
CA LEU A 195 18.91 21.20 -8.50
C LEU A 195 17.98 21.20 -7.28
N SER A 196 18.57 21.16 -6.09
CA SER A 196 17.86 21.30 -4.82
C SER A 196 17.40 22.75 -4.61
N GLY A 197 16.36 23.16 -5.34
CA GLY A 197 15.69 24.44 -5.13
C GLY A 197 14.91 24.43 -3.82
N ARG A 198 15.31 25.27 -2.86
CA ARG A 198 14.55 25.56 -1.63
C ARG A 198 13.28 26.33 -2.03
N CYS A 199 12.19 25.64 -2.31
CA CYS A 199 10.88 26.29 -2.39
C CYS A 199 10.34 26.52 -0.97
N CYS A 200 9.98 27.78 -0.70
CA CYS A 200 9.28 28.28 0.49
C CYS A 200 10.16 28.72 1.67
N ALA A 201 10.97 29.76 1.46
CA ALA A 201 11.26 30.74 2.51
C ALA A 201 11.07 32.15 1.91
N GLY A 202 10.05 32.89 2.36
CA GLY A 202 9.95 34.33 2.13
C GLY A 202 8.88 34.79 1.13
N LEU A 203 7.62 34.80 1.56
CA LEU A 203 6.71 35.89 1.21
C LEU A 203 6.17 36.44 2.54
N GLY A 204 7.02 37.19 3.23
CA GLY A 204 6.62 38.13 4.26
C GLY A 204 6.76 39.52 3.64
N GLY A 205 5.62 40.14 3.34
CA GLY A 205 5.50 41.58 3.15
C GLY A 205 5.11 42.23 4.47
#